data_AF-A0A831UNA6-F1
#
_entry.id   AF-A0A831UNA6-F1
#
_cell.length_a   1.000
_cell.length_b   1.000
_cell.length_c   1.000
_cell.angle_alpha   90.00
_cell.angle_beta   90.00
_cell.angle_gamma   90.00
#
_symmetry.space_group_name_H-M   'P 1'
#
loop_
_entity.id
_entity.type
_entity.pdbx_description
1 polymer ?
#
loop_
_entity_poly.entity_id
_entity_poly.type
_entity_poly.pdbx_seq_one_letter_code
_entity_poly.pdbx_strand_id
1 'polypeptide(L)' 'YKVRILNAQAATRATTRVLIESSDTEESWNTVGVSENIITASYEALTDSIEYKLLRSRRPGRL' A
#
# COMPACT_ATOMS: atom_id res chain seq x y z
N TYR A 1 -3.77 8.52 -0.87
CA TYR A 1 -4.75 7.41 -0.74
C TYR A 1 -5.62 7.37 -1.98
N LYS A 2 -5.58 6.29 -2.76
CA LYS A 2 -6.35 6.11 -4.00
C LYS A 2 -6.94 4.71 -4.06
N VAL A 3 -8.24 4.60 -4.31
CA VAL A 3 -8.95 3.31 -4.36
C VAL A 3 -9.41 3.03 -5.79
N ARG A 4 -9.29 1.79 -6.24
CA ARG A 4 -9.81 1.32 -7.54
C ARG A 4 -10.47 -0.05 -7.40
N ILE A 5 -11.63 -0.21 -8.01
CA ILE A 5 -12.28 -1.51 -8.18
C ILE A 5 -11.74 -2.16 -9.45
N LEU A 6 -11.22 -3.38 -9.35
CA LEU A 6 -10.55 -4.05 -10.47
C LEU A 6 -11.51 -4.86 -11.37
N ASN A 7 -12.55 -5.45 -10.77
CA ASN A 7 -13.53 -6.32 -11.43
C ASN A 7 -14.95 -6.00 -10.94
N ALA A 8 -15.44 -4.81 -11.29
CA ALA A 8 -16.77 -4.35 -10.87
C ALA A 8 -17.92 -5.31 -11.26
N GLN A 9 -17.72 -6.14 -12.28
CA GLN A 9 -18.69 -7.15 -12.74
C GLN A 9 -18.89 -8.29 -11.73
N ALA A 10 -17.96 -8.49 -10.79
CA ALA A 10 -18.08 -9.49 -9.73
C ALA A 10 -19.03 -9.08 -8.59
N ALA A 11 -19.69 -7.91 -8.71
CA ALA A 11 -20.63 -7.37 -7.74
C ALA A 11 -20.06 -7.35 -6.31
N THR A 12 -20.63 -8.10 -5.37
CA THR A 12 -20.21 -8.13 -3.96
C THR A 12 -18.82 -8.76 -3.75
N ARG A 13 -18.29 -9.49 -4.74
CA ARG A 13 -16.93 -10.06 -4.74
C ARG A 13 -15.95 -9.22 -5.55
N ALA A 14 -16.27 -7.95 -5.78
CA ALA A 14 -15.37 -7.05 -6.50
C ALA A 14 -14.11 -6.80 -5.67
N THR A 15 -12.97 -7.16 -6.24
CA THR A 15 -11.63 -6.91 -5.74
C THR A 15 -11.33 -5.42 -5.76
N THR A 16 -10.95 -4.91 -4.60
CA THR A 16 -10.54 -3.53 -4.38
C THR A 16 -9.01 -3.46 -4.31
N ARG A 17 -8.44 -2.47 -5.00
CA ARG A 17 -7.02 -2.10 -4.92
C ARG A 17 -6.89 -0.74 -4.23
N VAL A 18 -6.11 -0.69 -3.15
CA VAL A 18 -5.80 0.53 -2.41
C VAL A 18 -4.34 0.87 -2.64
N LEU A 19 -4.07 2.09 -3.12
CA LEU A 19 -2.74 2.66 -3.25
C LEU A 19 -2.54 3.73 -2.19
N ILE A 20 -1.51 3.57 -1.38
CA ILE A 20 -1.06 4.56 -0.39
C ILE A 20 0.25 5.15 -0.89
N GLU A 21 0.26 6.46 -1.04
CA GLU A 21 1.49 7.24 -1.22
C GLU A 21 1.91 7.70 0.18
N SER A 22 3.17 7.50 0.50
CA SER A 22 3.79 7.88 1.77
C SER A 22 5.07 8.64 1.49
N SER A 23 5.45 9.54 2.38
CA SER A 23 6.66 10.33 2.25
C SER A 23 7.24 10.68 3.60
N ASP A 24 8.54 10.89 3.65
CA ASP A 24 9.22 11.58 4.73
C ASP A 24 9.94 12.83 4.18
N THR A 25 10.96 13.32 4.90
CA THR A 25 11.75 14.48 4.49
C THR A 25 12.70 14.21 3.32
N GLU A 26 13.00 12.95 3.01
CA GLU A 26 14.03 12.56 2.03
C GLU A 26 13.42 11.95 0.77
N GLU A 27 12.33 11.18 0.92
CA GLU A 27 11.79 10.38 -0.16
C GLU A 27 10.29 10.14 -0.05
N SER A 28 9.70 9.81 -1.20
CA SER A 28 8.33 9.33 -1.31
C SER A 28 8.31 7.91 -1.86
N TRP A 29 7.39 7.09 -1.38
CA TRP A 29 7.17 5.73 -1.85
C TRP A 29 5.67 5.42 -1.93
N ASN A 30 5.34 4.36 -2.66
CA ASN A 30 3.98 3.91 -2.83
C ASN A 30 3.88 2.44 -2.44
N THR A 31 2.78 2.08 -1.80
CA THR A 31 2.41 0.71 -1.49
C THR A 31 1.00 0.41 -1.97
N VAL A 32 0.73 -0.86 -2.23
CA VAL A 32 -0.53 -1.33 -2.79
C VAL A 32 -1.02 -2.54 -2.02
N GLY A 33 -2.25 -2.49 -1.53
CA GLY A 33 -2.97 -3.65 -0.99
C GLY A 33 -4.15 -4.01 -1.88
N VAL A 34 -4.49 -5.30 -1.95
CA VAL A 34 -5.51 -5.82 -2.87
C VAL A 34 -6.35 -6.87 -2.16
N SER A 35 -7.65 -6.58 -2.00
CA SER A 35 -8.58 -7.49 -1.33
C SER A 35 -10.02 -7.22 -1.76
N GLU A 36 -10.90 -8.21 -1.64
CA GLU A 36 -12.35 -8.01 -1.76
C GLU A 36 -12.88 -7.09 -0.64
N ASN A 37 -12.17 -6.97 0.49
CA ASN A 37 -12.49 -6.07 1.59
C ASN A 37 -11.57 -4.85 1.60
N ILE A 38 -12.14 -3.65 1.54
CA ILE A 38 -11.39 -2.39 1.55
C ILE A 38 -10.55 -2.18 2.81
N ILE A 39 -11.00 -2.69 3.97
CA ILE A 39 -10.26 -2.59 5.23
C ILE A 39 -9.01 -3.45 5.17
N THR A 40 -9.12 -4.69 4.68
CA THR A 40 -7.98 -5.58 4.49
C THR A 40 -6.98 -5.00 3.50
N ALA A 41 -7.43 -4.53 2.32
CA ALA A 41 -6.56 -3.89 1.34
C ALA A 41 -5.86 -2.63 1.90
N SER A 42 -6.53 -1.87 2.75
CA SER A 42 -5.95 -0.69 3.40
C SER A 42 -4.90 -1.07 4.45
N TYR A 43 -5.19 -2.10 5.26
CA TYR A 43 -4.29 -2.60 6.29
C TYR A 43 -2.99 -3.14 5.70
N GLU A 44 -3.09 -3.93 4.62
CA GLU A 44 -1.93 -4.44 3.87
C GLU A 44 -1.08 -3.29 3.33
N ALA A 45 -1.69 -2.36 2.58
CA ALA A 45 -0.96 -1.23 2.00
C ALA A 45 -0.26 -0.37 3.07
N LEU A 46 -0.90 -0.16 4.23
CA LEU A 46 -0.34 0.65 5.30
C LEU A 46 0.82 -0.06 6.01
N THR A 47 0.62 -1.33 6.35
CA THR A 47 1.66 -2.16 7.01
C THR A 47 2.88 -2.26 6.12
N ASP A 48 2.71 -2.57 4.83
CA ASP A 48 3.79 -2.61 3.85
C ASP A 48 4.53 -1.27 3.76
N SER A 49 3.82 -0.14 3.87
CA SER A 49 4.44 1.19 3.80
C SER A 49 5.39 1.44 4.96
N ILE A 50 4.96 1.07 6.17
CA ILE A 50 5.76 1.22 7.39
C ILE A 50 6.95 0.26 7.37
N GLU A 51 6.73 -1.01 7.03
CA GLU A 51 7.78 -2.01 6.91
C GLU A 51 8.83 -1.62 5.88
N TYR A 52 8.39 -1.16 4.70
CA TYR A 52 9.28 -0.67 3.65
C TYR A 52 10.21 0.43 4.18
N LYS A 53 9.66 1.43 4.89
CA LYS A 53 10.49 2.53 5.40
C LYS A 53 11.47 2.05 6.46
N LEU A 54 11.03 1.22 7.41
CA LEU A 54 11.90 0.68 8.46
C LEU A 54 13.04 -0.17 7.88
N LEU A 55 12.76 -1.02 6.88
CA LEU A 55 13.77 -1.82 6.19
C LEU A 55 14.77 -0.96 5.43
N ARG A 56 14.30 0.13 4.80
CA ARG A 56 15.15 1.06 4.05
C ARG A 56 16.03 1.91 4.97
N SER A 57 15.49 2.41 6.08
CA SER A 57 16.25 3.11 7.12
C SER A 57 17.30 2.24 7.81
N ARG A 58 17.10 0.92 7.84
CA ARG A 58 18.04 -0.04 8.44
C ARG A 58 19.20 -0.45 7.52
N ARG A 59 19.21 -0.05 6.25
CA ARG A 59 20.38 -0.31 5.40
C ARG A 59 21.51 0.62 5.87
N PRO A 60 22.64 0.09 6.39
CA PRO A 60 23.79 0.91 6.72
C PRO A 60 24.19 1.67 5.46
N GLY A 61 24.40 2.98 5.62
CA GLY A 61 24.64 3.91 4.53
C GLY A 61 25.64 3.36 3.52
N ARG A 62 25.35 3.59 2.25
CA ARG A 62 26.31 3.44 1.16
C ARG A 62 27.45 4.44 1.44
N LEU A 63 28.47 3.99 2.16
CA LEU A 63 29.77 4.66 2.31
C LEU A 63 30.45 4.76 0.95
#